data_AF-A0A800AKP3-F1
#
_entry.id   AF-A0A800AKP3-F1
#
_cell.length_a   1.000
_cell.length_b   1.000
_cell.length_c   1.000
_cell.angle_alpha   90.00
_cell.angle_beta   90.00
_cell.angle_gamma   90.00
#
_symmetry.space_group_name_H-M   'P 1'
#
loop_
_entity.id
_entity.type
_entity.pdbx_description
1 polymer ?
#
loop_
_entity_poly.entity_id
_entity_poly.type
_entity_poly.pdbx_seq_one_letter_code
_entity_poly.pdbx_strand_id
1 'polypeptide(L)' 'MSPRELVLAAITREIPDRTPRDFWAEPPSLNSLFAYFGYSDEERLLMELGVDIRHLNALQPPEREISSGVYQNFWGERYV' A
#
# COMPACT_ATOMS: atom_id res chain seq x y z
N MET A 1 16.23 6.59 5.44
CA MET A 1 16.52 6.13 6.81
C MET A 1 16.27 4.63 6.87
N SER A 2 17.06 3.89 7.64
CA SER A 2 16.78 2.48 7.95
C SER A 2 15.54 2.35 8.86
N PRO A 3 14.89 1.18 8.94
CA PRO A 3 13.76 0.97 9.86
C PRO A 3 14.10 1.32 11.32
N ARG A 4 15.34 1.05 11.75
CA ARG A 4 15.82 1.45 13.09
C ARG A 4 15.92 2.98 13.23
N GLU A 5 16.47 3.67 12.23
CA GLU A 5 16.60 5.13 12.24
C GLU A 5 15.25 5.83 12.30
N LEU A 6 14.24 5.33 11.58
CA LEU A 6 12.88 5.88 11.60
C LEU A 6 12.27 5.85 13.00
N VAL A 7 12.38 4.70 13.68
CA VAL A 7 11.90 4.54 15.05
C VAL A 7 12.63 5.50 15.99
N LEU A 8 13.96 5.62 15.86
CA LEU A 8 14.74 6.52 16.70
C LEU A 8 14.38 7.99 16.47
N ALA A 9 14.25 8.42 15.21
CA ALA A 9 13.83 9.78 14.85
C ALA A 9 12.44 10.12 15.42
N ALA A 10 11.48 9.20 15.32
CA ALA A 10 10.16 9.36 15.91
C ALA A 10 10.22 9.50 17.45
N ILE A 11 11.06 8.69 18.13
CA ILE A 11 11.25 8.76 19.59
C ILE A 11 11.89 10.11 20.00
N THR A 12 12.83 10.63 19.22
CA THR A 12 13.50 11.91 19.51
C THR A 12 12.72 13.15 19.03
N ARG A 13 11.54 12.96 18.43
CA ARG A 13 10.70 14.02 17.84
C ARG A 13 11.34 14.75 16.66
N GLU A 14 12.18 14.05 15.92
CA GLU A 14 12.67 14.49 14.61
C GLU A 14 11.69 14.10 13.50
N ILE A 15 11.75 14.79 12.37
CA ILE A 15 10.91 14.47 11.19
C ILE A 15 11.57 13.32 10.44
N PRO A 16 10.98 12.11 10.39
CA PRO A 16 11.51 11.01 9.59
C PRO A 16 11.27 11.25 8.09
N ASP A 17 12.07 10.62 7.23
CA ASP A 17 11.92 10.73 5.76
C ASP A 17 10.70 9.97 5.20
N ARG A 18 10.10 9.11 6.01
CA ARG A 18 8.78 8.51 5.80
C ARG A 18 8.04 8.39 7.11
N THR A 19 6.71 8.47 7.06
CA THR A 19 5.86 8.44 8.25
C THR A 19 4.87 7.29 8.16
N PRO A 20 4.38 6.76 9.30
CA PRO A 20 3.30 5.78 9.30
C PRO A 20 2.05 6.42 8.68
N ARG A 21 1.72 6.01 7.46
CA ARG A 21 0.51 6.43 6.75
C ARG A 21 -0.18 5.17 6.27
N ASP A 22 -1.50 5.18 6.34
CA ASP A 22 -2.27 4.12 5.74
C ASP A 22 -2.11 4.15 4.22
N PHE A 23 -1.97 2.99 3.61
CA PHE A 23 -1.96 2.83 2.16
C PHE A 23 -2.73 1.58 1.80
N TRP A 24 -3.81 1.75 1.03
CA TRP A 24 -4.59 0.66 0.51
C TRP A 24 -4.94 0.96 -0.94
N ALA A 25 -4.75 -0.01 -1.82
CA ALA A 25 -5.03 0.12 -3.23
C ALA A 25 -5.51 -1.21 -3.80
N GLU A 26 -6.68 -1.16 -4.44
CA GLU A 26 -7.17 -2.31 -5.21
C GLU A 26 -6.26 -2.58 -6.42
N PRO A 27 -6.21 -3.83 -6.94
CA PRO A 27 -5.29 -4.21 -8.00
C PRO A 27 -5.27 -3.24 -9.22
N PRO A 28 -6.40 -2.72 -9.73
CA PRO A 28 -6.40 -1.77 -10.84
C PRO A 28 -5.70 -0.44 -10.52
N SER A 29 -5.91 0.08 -9.31
CA SER A 29 -5.29 1.32 -8.82
C SER A 29 -3.80 1.13 -8.62
N LEU A 30 -3.40 0.00 -8.01
CA LEU A 30 -2.00 -0.34 -7.79
C LEU A 30 -1.26 -0.53 -9.13
N ASN A 31 -1.87 -1.22 -10.09
CA ASN A 31 -1.33 -1.39 -11.43
C ASN A 31 -1.16 -0.05 -12.17
N SER A 32 -2.08 0.89 -11.97
CA SER A 32 -1.98 2.23 -12.55
C SER A 32 -0.80 3.02 -11.96
N LEU A 33 -0.55 2.89 -10.65
CA LEU A 33 0.63 3.48 -9.99
C LEU A 33 1.92 2.85 -10.53
N PHE A 34 1.98 1.52 -10.64
CA PHE A 34 3.12 0.83 -11.22
C PHE A 34 3.40 1.25 -12.67
N ALA A 35 2.37 1.42 -13.49
CA ALA A 35 2.51 1.92 -14.86
C ALA A 35 3.06 3.36 -14.90
N TYR A 36 2.61 4.23 -13.98
CA TYR A 36 3.09 5.61 -13.88
C TYR A 36 4.57 5.69 -13.46
N PHE A 37 4.97 4.89 -12.47
CA PHE A 37 6.32 4.92 -11.93
C PHE A 37 7.33 4.04 -12.71
N GLY A 38 6.85 3.13 -13.56
CA GLY A 38 7.69 2.28 -14.40
C GLY A 38 8.34 1.08 -13.69
N TYR A 39 7.76 0.63 -12.57
CA TYR A 39 8.19 -0.56 -11.83
C TYR A 39 7.00 -1.22 -11.11
N SER A 40 7.15 -2.46 -10.65
CA SER A 40 6.08 -3.27 -10.03
C SER A 40 6.44 -3.79 -8.64
N ASP A 41 7.16 -2.98 -7.86
CA ASP A 41 7.60 -3.27 -6.49
C ASP A 41 6.84 -2.34 -5.53
N GLU A 42 5.96 -2.92 -4.71
CA GLU A 42 5.14 -2.17 -3.76
C GLU A 42 5.99 -1.53 -2.65
N GLU A 43 7.03 -2.19 -2.15
CA GLU A 43 7.91 -1.61 -1.13
C GLU A 43 8.62 -0.37 -1.68
N ARG A 44 9.10 -0.45 -2.93
CA ARG A 44 9.66 0.71 -3.62
C ARG A 44 8.62 1.83 -3.80
N LEU A 45 7.40 1.50 -4.19
CA LEU A 45 6.31 2.48 -4.33
C LEU A 45 6.05 3.21 -3.01
N LEU A 46 5.92 2.48 -1.90
CA LEU A 46 5.69 3.05 -0.58
C LEU A 46 6.85 3.96 -0.15
N MET A 47 8.09 3.58 -0.46
CA MET A 47 9.26 4.43 -0.23
C MET A 47 9.19 5.74 -1.03
N GLU A 48 8.83 5.69 -2.31
CA GLU A 48 8.70 6.89 -3.15
C GLU A 48 7.52 7.79 -2.73
N LEU A 49 6.46 7.21 -2.16
CA LEU A 49 5.33 7.96 -1.57
C LEU A 49 5.60 8.48 -0.14
N GLY A 50 6.74 8.13 0.45
CA GLY A 50 7.08 8.49 1.84
C GLY A 50 6.18 7.82 2.88
N VAL A 51 5.68 6.61 2.58
CA VAL A 51 4.82 5.80 3.43
C VAL A 51 5.66 4.75 4.17
N ASP A 52 5.54 4.71 5.49
CA ASP A 52 6.19 3.71 6.35
C ASP A 52 5.14 2.72 6.90
N ILE A 53 4.63 1.84 6.02
CA ILE A 53 3.70 0.78 6.41
C ILE A 53 4.22 -0.58 5.93
N ARG A 54 3.91 -1.63 6.68
CA ARG A 54 4.13 -3.01 6.28
C ARG A 54 2.84 -3.79 6.43
N HIS A 55 2.35 -4.31 5.31
CA HIS A 55 1.15 -5.13 5.30
C HIS A 55 1.49 -6.55 5.76
N LEU A 56 0.77 -7.01 6.77
CA LEU A 56 0.69 -8.42 7.15
C LEU A 56 -0.70 -8.89 6.79
N ASN A 57 -0.83 -9.46 5.60
CA ASN A 57 -2.13 -9.90 5.09
C ASN A 57 -2.37 -11.36 5.46
N ALA A 58 -3.53 -11.62 6.08
CA ALA A 58 -4.06 -12.97 6.18
C ALA A 58 -4.48 -13.46 4.78
N LEU A 59 -4.61 -14.78 4.61
CA LEU A 59 -5.25 -15.33 3.42
C LEU A 59 -6.71 -14.85 3.39
N GLN A 60 -7.06 -14.11 2.35
CA GLN A 60 -8.41 -13.62 2.13
C GLN A 60 -9.16 -14.58 1.19
N PRO A 61 -10.49 -14.70 1.31
CA PRO A 61 -11.29 -15.36 0.29
C PRO A 61 -11.07 -14.70 -1.08
N PRO A 62 -11.22 -15.45 -2.19
CA PRO A 62 -11.14 -14.86 -3.52
C PRO A 62 -12.21 -13.78 -3.70
N GLU A 63 -11.86 -12.78 -4.49
CA GLU A 63 -12.74 -11.68 -4.87
C GLU A 63 -13.95 -12.20 -5.64
N ARG A 64 -15.10 -11.54 -5.46
CA ARG A 64 -16.36 -11.94 -6.10
C ARG A 64 -16.73 -10.95 -7.20
N GLU A 65 -16.86 -11.43 -8.43
CA GLU A 65 -17.49 -10.65 -9.50
C GLU A 65 -18.99 -10.48 -9.20
N ILE A 66 -19.45 -9.23 -9.05
CA ILE A 66 -20.84 -8.89 -8.71
C ILE A 66 -21.66 -8.46 -9.93
N SER A 67 -20.98 -7.99 -10.97
CA SER A 67 -21.51 -7.70 -12.30
C SER A 67 -20.33 -7.70 -13.28
N SER A 68 -20.59 -7.73 -14.59
CA SER A 68 -19.54 -7.79 -15.61
C SER A 68 -18.43 -6.77 -15.36
N GLY A 69 -17.22 -7.27 -15.04
CA GLY A 69 -16.03 -6.45 -14.79
C GLY A 69 -16.07 -5.62 -13.50
N VAL A 70 -17.00 -5.89 -12.57
CA VAL A 70 -17.02 -5.25 -11.25
C VAL A 70 -16.79 -6.33 -10.20
N TYR A 71 -15.73 -6.16 -9.44
CA TYR A 71 -15.32 -7.09 -8.40
C TYR A 71 -15.59 -6.50 -7.02
N GLN A 72 -15.84 -7.38 -6.05
CA GLN A 72 -16.01 -7.04 -4.65
C GLN A 72 -15.01 -7.82 -3.79
N ASN A 73 -14.23 -7.12 -2.98
CA ASN A 73 -13.29 -7.75 -2.05
C ASN A 73 -13.98 -8.25 -0.76
N PHE A 74 -13.22 -8.88 0.13
CA PHE A 74 -13.71 -9.42 1.41
C PHE A 74 -14.30 -8.34 2.33
N TRP A 75 -13.83 -7.09 2.23
CA TRP A 75 -14.32 -5.95 3.02
C TRP A 75 -15.60 -5.32 2.45
N GLY A 76 -16.01 -5.72 1.24
CA GLY A 76 -17.17 -5.18 0.56
C GLY A 76 -16.88 -3.99 -0.37
N GLU A 77 -15.61 -3.62 -0.52
CA GLU A 77 -15.16 -2.59 -1.46
C GLU A 77 -15.34 -3.10 -2.89
N ARG A 78 -15.60 -2.19 -3.83
CA ARG A 78 -15.92 -2.51 -5.22
C ARG A 78 -15.02 -1.74 -6.16
N TYR A 79 -14.48 -2.41 -7.17
CA TYR A 79 -13.59 -1.83 -8.17
C TYR A 79 -13.82 -2.47 -9.55
N VAL A 80 -13.24 -1.83 -10.56
CA VAL A 80 -13.31 -2.19 -11.98
C VAL A 80 -11.94 -2.54 -12.52
#